data_AF-A0A1X0NJZ9-F1
#
_entry.id   AF-A0A1X0NJZ9-F1
#
_cell.length_a   1.000
_cell.length_b   1.000
_cell.length_c   1.000
_cell.angle_alpha   90.00
_cell.angle_beta   90.00
_cell.angle_gamma   90.00
#
_symmetry.space_group_name_H-M   'P 1'
#
loop_
_entity.id
_entity.type
_entity.pdbx_description
1 polymer ?
#
loop_
_entity_poly.entity_id
_entity_poly.type
_entity_poly.pdbx_seq_one_letter_code
_entity_poly.pdbx_strand_id
1 'polypeptide(L)'
;PERIQQSLAHFIATTAPTAASFNPTAVRRGEATAPMLFTCDALCFMPQIKLLIPRGSNDSYIHCGSNYDQMWRSANAYLNQRLVRGPETTYRYLSAGGFVARVWALRAATPVYYNVMSMVEKRKWWCDNTIWSFVYVWSIWQNPRVSKRLRLPYGMVSLDYNHSFFLAPHKGVDAVPAILHLPGPITQWKRYLLRFMQLTSWAHELNKGSHSFVSGLRHSLSTTLVKVYNTSGHTNYYRFGRICPVKKVTRLDWLTRPQPK
;
A
#
# COMPACT_ATOMS: atom_id res chain seq x y z
N PRO A 1 -13.15 -7.09 -11.68
CA PRO A 1 -13.96 -7.41 -10.46
C PRO A 1 -13.71 -8.82 -9.94
N GLU A 2 -13.83 -9.83 -10.81
CA GLU A 2 -13.64 -11.24 -10.47
C GLU A 2 -12.23 -11.55 -9.91
N ARG A 3 -11.17 -11.04 -10.55
CA ARG A 3 -9.78 -11.21 -10.06
C ARG A 3 -9.54 -10.61 -8.66
N ILE A 4 -10.18 -9.49 -8.33
CA ILE A 4 -10.06 -8.85 -7.01
C ILE A 4 -10.75 -9.73 -5.96
N GLN A 5 -11.94 -10.26 -6.28
CA GLN A 5 -12.66 -11.18 -5.40
C GLN A 5 -11.87 -12.48 -5.19
N GLN A 6 -11.23 -13.02 -6.24
CA GLN A 6 -10.33 -14.17 -6.14
C GLN A 6 -9.11 -13.86 -5.25
N SER A 7 -8.45 -12.71 -5.43
CA SER A 7 -7.33 -12.28 -4.58
C SER A 7 -7.76 -12.15 -3.11
N LEU A 8 -8.94 -11.58 -2.85
CA LEU A 8 -9.48 -11.46 -1.51
C LEU A 8 -9.84 -12.83 -0.90
N ALA A 9 -10.52 -13.69 -1.67
CA ALA A 9 -10.88 -15.04 -1.24
C ALA A 9 -9.62 -15.86 -0.92
N HIS A 10 -8.59 -15.77 -1.77
CA HIS A 10 -7.29 -16.39 -1.54
C HIS A 10 -6.65 -15.86 -0.26
N PHE A 11 -6.55 -14.54 -0.08
CA PHE A 11 -6.02 -13.94 1.14
C PHE A 11 -6.79 -14.40 2.39
N ILE A 12 -8.12 -14.50 2.32
CA ILE A 12 -8.94 -15.00 3.42
C ILE A 12 -8.71 -16.52 3.66
N ALA A 13 -8.47 -17.31 2.63
CA ALA A 13 -8.24 -18.74 2.78
C ALA A 13 -6.83 -19.05 3.33
N THR A 14 -5.83 -18.25 2.99
CA THR A 14 -4.42 -18.54 3.30
C THR A 14 -3.86 -17.76 4.49
N THR A 15 -4.59 -16.79 5.04
CA THR A 15 -4.18 -16.07 6.25
C THR A 15 -4.90 -16.59 7.48
N ALA A 16 -4.18 -16.64 8.60
CA ALA A 16 -4.73 -17.07 9.89
C ALA A 16 -5.98 -16.24 10.27
N PRO A 17 -7.13 -16.88 10.57
CA PRO A 17 -8.36 -16.18 10.91
C PRO A 17 -8.27 -15.45 12.26
N THR A 18 -7.44 -15.93 13.18
CA THR A 18 -7.23 -15.34 14.52
C THR A 18 -5.76 -15.37 14.92
N ALA A 19 -5.41 -14.59 15.94
CA ALA A 19 -4.06 -14.59 16.52
C ALA A 19 -3.63 -15.96 17.05
N ALA A 20 -4.55 -16.73 17.64
CA ALA A 20 -4.23 -18.07 18.18
C ALA A 20 -3.89 -19.09 17.09
N SER A 21 -4.48 -18.94 15.89
CA SER A 21 -4.20 -19.80 14.74
C SER A 21 -2.98 -19.36 13.91
N PHE A 22 -2.32 -18.26 14.27
CA PHE A 22 -1.20 -17.73 13.52
C PHE A 22 0.04 -18.62 13.66
N ASN A 23 0.55 -19.13 12.54
CA ASN A 23 1.75 -19.95 12.48
C ASN A 23 2.88 -19.23 11.71
N PRO A 24 3.86 -18.64 12.43
CA PRO A 24 5.01 -17.98 11.81
C PRO A 24 5.81 -18.87 10.85
N THR A 25 5.90 -20.17 11.16
CA THR A 25 6.69 -21.12 10.37
C THR A 25 6.03 -21.41 9.02
N ALA A 26 4.70 -21.61 9.02
CA ALA A 26 3.94 -21.80 7.78
C ALA A 26 4.04 -20.57 6.88
N VAL A 27 3.95 -19.37 7.45
CA VAL A 27 4.11 -18.12 6.70
C VAL A 27 5.52 -17.96 6.15
N ARG A 28 6.55 -18.25 6.96
CA ARG A 28 7.95 -18.24 6.52
C ARG A 28 8.18 -19.16 5.32
N ARG A 29 7.60 -20.36 5.35
CA ARG A 29 7.74 -21.36 4.26
C ARG A 29 6.88 -21.05 3.04
N GLY A 30 6.01 -20.04 3.10
CA GLY A 30 5.06 -19.70 2.04
C GLY A 30 3.87 -20.66 1.95
N GLU A 31 3.63 -21.48 2.98
CA GLU A 31 2.46 -22.37 3.11
C GLU A 31 1.21 -21.57 3.54
N ALA A 32 1.42 -20.46 4.24
CA ALA A 32 0.40 -19.50 4.62
C ALA A 32 0.81 -18.08 4.20
N THR A 33 -0.17 -17.20 4.05
CA THR A 33 0.06 -15.78 3.75
C THR A 33 0.16 -14.97 5.05
N ALA A 34 0.99 -13.94 5.06
CA ALA A 34 1.06 -13.00 6.17
C ALA A 34 -0.30 -12.30 6.35
N PRO A 35 -0.83 -12.17 7.59
CA PRO A 35 -2.13 -11.57 7.84
C PRO A 35 -2.17 -10.06 7.61
N MET A 36 -1.03 -9.42 7.28
CA MET A 36 -0.93 -8.05 6.81
C MET A 36 0.01 -7.99 5.60
N LEU A 37 -0.49 -7.49 4.47
CA LEU A 37 0.29 -7.26 3.26
C LEU A 37 0.26 -5.76 2.92
N PHE A 38 1.43 -5.11 2.99
CA PHE A 38 1.59 -3.74 2.52
C PHE A 38 1.85 -3.69 1.02
N THR A 39 1.49 -2.58 0.38
CA THR A 39 1.99 -2.31 -0.97
C THR A 39 3.52 -2.29 -0.96
N CYS A 40 4.12 -2.70 -2.07
CA CYS A 40 5.55 -2.58 -2.30
C CYS A 40 5.87 -1.43 -3.26
N ASP A 41 7.08 -0.90 -3.13
CA ASP A 41 7.64 0.13 -3.98
C ASP A 41 9.01 -0.33 -4.51
N ALA A 42 9.39 0.25 -5.65
CA ALA A 42 10.69 0.02 -6.28
C ALA A 42 11.79 0.86 -5.61
N LEU A 43 11.44 2.01 -5.06
CA LEU A 43 12.37 2.92 -4.41
C LEU A 43 12.24 2.85 -2.89
N CYS A 44 13.39 2.80 -2.21
CA CYS A 44 13.42 2.77 -0.75
C CYS A 44 13.21 4.16 -0.17
N PHE A 45 12.00 4.46 0.31
CA PHE A 45 11.65 5.80 0.79
C PHE A 45 11.51 5.85 2.33
N MET A 46 12.63 6.05 3.04
CA MET A 46 12.64 6.33 4.48
C MET A 46 13.33 7.67 4.77
N PRO A 47 12.74 8.81 4.38
CA PRO A 47 13.37 10.13 4.50
C PRO A 47 13.73 10.51 5.94
N GLN A 48 13.06 9.89 6.93
CA GLN A 48 13.29 10.18 8.34
C GLN A 48 14.08 9.07 9.08
N ILE A 49 14.75 8.18 8.35
CA ILE A 49 15.49 7.03 8.93
C ILE A 49 16.50 7.46 10.00
N LYS A 50 17.14 8.61 9.81
CA LYS A 50 18.14 9.17 10.72
C LYS A 50 17.60 9.54 12.11
N LEU A 51 16.27 9.64 12.28
CA LEU A 51 15.68 9.87 13.60
C LEU A 51 15.92 8.70 14.56
N LEU A 52 16.01 7.46 14.05
CA LEU A 52 16.25 6.26 14.86
C LEU A 52 17.59 5.58 14.57
N ILE A 53 18.11 5.72 13.35
CA ILE A 53 19.41 5.19 12.94
C ILE A 53 20.27 6.37 12.46
N PRO A 54 20.88 7.14 13.38
CA PRO A 54 21.60 8.36 13.01
C PRO A 54 22.89 8.06 12.23
N ARG A 55 23.48 6.88 12.42
CA ARG A 55 24.73 6.45 11.74
C ARG A 55 24.39 5.78 10.41
N GLY A 56 24.95 6.29 9.31
CA GLY A 56 24.81 5.71 7.97
C GLY A 56 24.99 6.77 6.89
N SER A 57 24.57 6.46 5.66
CA SER A 57 24.70 7.38 4.52
C SER A 57 23.93 8.69 4.75
N ASN A 58 24.44 9.77 4.17
CA ASN A 58 23.73 11.05 4.06
C ASN A 58 22.62 11.01 3.00
N ASP A 59 22.75 10.14 2.01
CA ASP A 59 21.68 9.85 1.05
C ASP A 59 20.64 8.94 1.72
N SER A 60 19.40 9.42 1.81
CA SER A 60 18.29 8.70 2.45
C SER A 60 17.91 7.40 1.74
N TYR A 61 18.06 7.33 0.41
CA TYR A 61 17.75 6.11 -0.36
C TYR A 61 18.80 5.04 -0.10
N ILE A 62 20.08 5.41 -0.10
CA ILE A 62 21.18 4.49 0.22
C ILE A 62 21.05 4.00 1.67
N HIS A 63 20.79 4.92 2.61
CA HIS A 63 20.62 4.56 4.02
C HIS A 63 19.43 3.61 4.21
N CYS A 64 18.31 3.91 3.54
CA CYS A 64 17.13 3.04 3.51
C CYS A 64 17.46 1.64 2.96
N GLY A 65 18.16 1.56 1.82
CA GLY A 65 18.61 0.30 1.23
C GLY A 65 19.43 -0.53 2.21
N SER A 66 20.45 0.07 2.83
CA SER A 66 21.30 -0.60 3.83
C SER A 66 20.52 -1.12 5.05
N ASN A 67 19.41 -0.47 5.43
CA ASN A 67 18.54 -0.94 6.50
C ASN A 67 17.75 -2.20 6.08
N TYR A 68 17.25 -2.24 4.84
CA TYR A 68 16.61 -3.45 4.28
C TYR A 68 17.61 -4.58 4.02
N ASP A 69 18.87 -4.28 3.67
CA ASP A 69 19.90 -5.31 3.49
C ASP A 69 20.11 -6.16 4.75
N GLN A 70 20.07 -5.53 5.94
CA GLN A 70 20.15 -6.25 7.21
C GLN A 70 18.98 -7.22 7.40
N MET A 71 17.77 -6.79 7.00
CA MET A 71 16.57 -7.62 7.00
C MET A 71 16.71 -8.82 6.05
N TRP A 72 17.12 -8.59 4.79
CA TRP A 72 17.26 -9.66 3.80
C TRP A 72 18.34 -10.65 4.18
N ARG A 73 19.49 -10.21 4.68
CA ARG A 73 20.54 -11.12 5.17
C ARG A 73 20.02 -12.06 6.26
N SER A 74 19.24 -11.54 7.20
CA SER A 74 18.63 -12.37 8.26
C SER A 74 17.55 -13.31 7.71
N ALA A 75 16.69 -12.83 6.82
CA ALA A 75 15.65 -13.67 6.22
C ALA A 75 16.25 -14.82 5.39
N ASN A 76 17.28 -14.53 4.59
CA ASN A 76 17.93 -15.50 3.72
C ASN A 76 18.83 -16.50 4.46
N ALA A 77 19.11 -16.28 5.75
CA ALA A 77 19.82 -17.26 6.59
C ALA A 77 18.95 -18.50 6.90
N TYR A 78 17.62 -18.42 6.73
CA TYR A 78 16.72 -19.55 6.92
C TYR A 78 16.51 -20.31 5.61
N LEU A 79 16.81 -21.62 5.62
CA LEU A 79 16.49 -22.52 4.52
C LEU A 79 14.98 -22.49 4.23
N ASN A 80 14.61 -22.46 2.94
CA ASN A 80 13.23 -22.47 2.43
C ASN A 80 12.35 -21.28 2.86
N GLN A 81 12.94 -20.16 3.27
CA GLN A 81 12.22 -18.90 3.43
C GLN A 81 11.60 -18.45 2.10
N ARG A 82 10.31 -18.10 2.10
CA ARG A 82 9.55 -17.58 0.96
C ARG A 82 8.76 -16.30 1.27
N LEU A 83 8.82 -15.81 2.51
CA LEU A 83 8.05 -14.65 2.95
C LEU A 83 8.51 -13.34 2.32
N VAL A 84 9.83 -13.11 2.25
CA VAL A 84 10.41 -11.92 1.60
C VAL A 84 11.04 -12.31 0.27
N ARG A 85 10.84 -11.47 -0.74
CA ARG A 85 11.56 -11.60 -2.00
C ARG A 85 12.89 -10.87 -1.90
N GLY A 86 13.93 -11.48 -2.46
CA GLY A 86 15.30 -10.99 -2.39
C GLY A 86 15.52 -9.66 -3.12
N PRO A 87 16.73 -9.10 -3.01
CA PRO A 87 17.12 -7.84 -3.61
C PRO A 87 17.14 -7.87 -5.14
N GLU A 88 16.94 -9.01 -5.80
CA GLU A 88 16.83 -9.06 -7.25
C GLU A 88 15.47 -8.54 -7.75
N THR A 89 14.46 -8.50 -6.88
CA THR A 89 13.12 -8.05 -7.26
C THR A 89 13.02 -6.53 -7.32
N THR A 90 12.37 -5.97 -8.34
CA THR A 90 12.17 -4.51 -8.44
C THR A 90 11.38 -3.99 -7.23
N TYR A 91 10.22 -4.59 -6.96
CA TYR A 91 9.28 -4.16 -5.92
C TYR A 91 9.57 -4.82 -4.58
N ARG A 92 10.48 -4.23 -3.81
CA ARG A 92 11.08 -4.88 -2.63
C ARG A 92 10.95 -4.09 -1.33
N TYR A 93 10.58 -2.82 -1.40
CA TYR A 93 10.48 -1.94 -0.24
C TYR A 93 9.02 -1.77 0.18
N LEU A 94 8.77 -1.58 1.48
CA LEU A 94 7.44 -1.25 1.96
C LEU A 94 7.03 0.14 1.47
N SER A 95 5.78 0.26 1.02
CA SER A 95 5.07 1.53 0.92
C SER A 95 3.82 1.50 1.81
N ALA A 96 3.63 2.57 2.60
CA ALA A 96 2.54 2.72 3.56
C ALA A 96 1.25 3.26 2.92
N GLY A 97 1.28 3.58 1.62
CA GLY A 97 0.11 4.12 0.91
C GLY A 97 -1.06 3.14 0.75
N GLY A 98 -0.86 1.86 1.08
CA GLY A 98 -1.92 0.87 1.08
C GLY A 98 -1.51 -0.45 1.73
N PHE A 99 -2.46 -1.14 2.33
CA PHE A 99 -2.29 -2.50 2.83
C PHE A 99 -3.63 -3.23 2.85
N VAL A 100 -3.58 -4.56 2.84
CA VAL A 100 -4.69 -5.44 3.18
C VAL A 100 -4.33 -6.20 4.46
N ALA A 101 -5.27 -6.30 5.40
CA ALA A 101 -4.99 -6.90 6.69
C ALA A 101 -6.21 -7.62 7.27
N ARG A 102 -5.95 -8.70 8.01
CA ARG A 102 -6.89 -9.18 9.02
C ARG A 102 -7.00 -8.15 10.13
N VAL A 103 -8.22 -7.85 10.56
CA VAL A 103 -8.48 -6.83 11.59
C VAL A 103 -7.73 -7.14 12.89
N TRP A 104 -7.66 -8.41 13.30
CA TRP A 104 -6.91 -8.80 14.51
C TRP A 104 -5.41 -8.49 14.37
N ALA A 105 -4.84 -8.69 13.18
CA ALA A 105 -3.43 -8.45 12.94
C ALA A 105 -3.13 -6.96 12.92
N LEU A 106 -3.99 -6.16 12.26
CA LEU A 106 -3.89 -4.70 12.29
C LEU A 106 -3.98 -4.17 13.74
N ARG A 107 -4.93 -4.67 14.54
CA ARG A 107 -5.06 -4.29 15.97
C ARG A 107 -3.80 -4.58 16.76
N ALA A 108 -3.13 -5.70 16.50
CA ALA A 108 -1.86 -6.04 17.13
C ALA A 108 -0.67 -5.24 16.57
N ALA A 109 -0.73 -4.75 15.33
CA ALA A 109 0.29 -3.90 14.74
C ALA A 109 0.23 -2.44 15.17
N THR A 110 -0.97 -1.91 15.42
CA THR A 110 -1.20 -0.54 15.89
C THR A 110 -0.36 -0.14 17.11
N PRO A 111 -0.32 -0.89 18.23
CA PRO A 111 0.53 -0.52 19.37
C PRO A 111 2.02 -0.55 19.02
N VAL A 112 2.46 -1.45 18.13
CA VAL A 112 3.86 -1.52 17.69
C VAL A 112 4.23 -0.28 16.88
N TYR A 113 3.37 0.13 15.94
CA TYR A 113 3.52 1.40 15.21
C TYR A 113 3.67 2.58 16.17
N TYR A 114 2.76 2.69 17.16
CA TYR A 114 2.81 3.77 18.15
C TYR A 114 4.05 3.70 19.05
N ASN A 115 4.56 2.51 19.36
CA ASN A 115 5.80 2.35 20.11
C ASN A 115 7.03 2.82 19.31
N VAL A 116 7.06 2.59 17.99
CA VAL A 116 8.13 3.16 17.14
C VAL A 116 7.97 4.67 17.05
N MET A 117 6.74 5.16 16.84
CA MET A 117 6.45 6.59 16.78
C MET A 117 6.85 7.31 18.07
N SER A 118 6.67 6.69 19.25
CA SER A 118 6.98 7.27 20.55
C SER A 118 8.48 7.28 20.90
N MET A 119 9.34 6.62 20.11
CA MET A 119 10.79 6.70 20.28
C MET A 119 11.34 8.10 19.99
N VAL A 120 10.56 8.96 19.34
CA VAL A 120 10.93 10.33 18.99
C VAL A 120 9.73 11.24 19.31
N GLU A 121 10.00 12.51 19.62
CA GLU A 121 8.93 13.50 19.76
C GLU A 121 7.99 13.49 18.56
N LYS A 122 6.67 13.34 18.80
CA LYS A 122 5.65 13.18 17.74
C LYS A 122 5.74 14.22 16.63
N ARG A 123 6.00 15.49 16.98
CA ARG A 123 6.14 16.61 16.04
C ARG A 123 7.28 16.47 15.04
N LYS A 124 8.25 15.59 15.30
CA LYS A 124 9.37 15.34 14.38
C LYS A 124 8.96 14.39 13.27
N TRP A 125 7.96 13.54 13.45
CA TRP A 125 7.46 12.64 12.41
C TRP A 125 6.54 13.36 11.43
N TRP A 126 6.79 13.17 10.14
CA TRP A 126 5.89 13.59 9.06
C TRP A 126 5.68 12.48 8.01
N CYS A 127 6.44 11.38 8.09
CA CYS A 127 6.43 10.27 7.14
C CYS A 127 6.07 8.97 7.87
N ASP A 128 4.80 8.59 7.79
CA ASP A 128 4.28 7.30 8.22
C ASP A 128 5.00 6.12 7.54
N ASN A 129 5.40 6.28 6.27
CA ASN A 129 6.18 5.27 5.53
C ASN A 129 7.48 4.90 6.24
N THR A 130 8.16 5.88 6.87
CA THR A 130 9.39 5.61 7.61
C THR A 130 9.10 4.76 8.85
N ILE A 131 8.03 5.07 9.58
CA ILE A 131 7.64 4.33 10.79
C ILE A 131 7.24 2.90 10.43
N TRP A 132 6.37 2.72 9.44
CA TRP A 132 5.96 1.39 8.97
C TRP A 132 7.14 0.58 8.41
N SER A 133 8.08 1.22 7.73
CA SER A 133 9.30 0.54 7.26
C SER A 133 10.16 0.04 8.42
N PHE A 134 10.28 0.80 9.52
CA PHE A 134 10.94 0.28 10.73
C PHE A 134 10.20 -0.90 11.33
N VAL A 135 8.87 -0.80 11.47
CA VAL A 135 8.04 -1.92 11.96
C VAL A 135 8.28 -3.15 11.09
N TYR A 136 8.20 -3.03 9.77
CA TYR A 136 8.41 -4.15 8.83
C TYR A 136 9.82 -4.74 8.94
N VAL A 137 10.85 -3.91 8.77
CA VAL A 137 12.26 -4.35 8.80
C VAL A 137 12.58 -5.04 10.12
N TRP A 138 12.21 -4.46 11.26
CA TRP A 138 12.49 -5.07 12.57
C TRP A 138 11.67 -6.34 12.83
N SER A 139 10.46 -6.44 12.27
CA SER A 139 9.61 -7.63 12.36
C SER A 139 10.14 -8.81 11.55
N ILE A 140 10.82 -8.56 10.42
CA ILE A 140 11.46 -9.63 9.66
C ILE A 140 12.87 -9.91 10.19
N TRP A 141 13.64 -8.87 10.51
CA TRP A 141 15.02 -9.03 10.99
C TRP A 141 15.10 -9.80 12.31
N GLN A 142 14.13 -9.60 13.21
CA GLN A 142 14.03 -10.26 14.52
C GLN A 142 15.30 -10.12 15.39
N ASN A 143 16.11 -9.08 15.17
CA ASN A 143 17.34 -8.85 15.91
C ASN A 143 17.06 -8.74 17.43
N PRO A 144 17.75 -9.52 18.29
CA PRO A 144 17.56 -9.47 19.74
C PRO A 144 17.88 -8.10 20.37
N ARG A 145 18.69 -7.26 19.71
CA ARG A 145 18.98 -5.88 20.15
C ARG A 145 17.81 -4.93 19.95
N VAL A 146 16.83 -5.27 19.11
CA VAL A 146 15.59 -4.51 18.95
C VAL A 146 14.54 -5.07 19.88
N SER A 147 14.06 -4.21 20.80
CA SER A 147 13.03 -4.58 21.78
C SER A 147 11.80 -5.20 21.13
N LYS A 148 11.26 -6.27 21.73
CA LYS A 148 10.06 -6.97 21.24
C LYS A 148 8.85 -6.05 21.08
N ARG A 149 8.74 -4.95 21.84
CA ARG A 149 7.63 -3.98 21.73
C ARG A 149 7.65 -3.15 20.44
N LEU A 150 8.78 -3.11 19.74
CA LEU A 150 9.02 -2.33 18.53
C LEU A 150 8.86 -3.16 17.25
N ARG A 151 8.53 -4.45 17.37
CA ARG A 151 8.46 -5.38 16.26
C ARG A 151 7.34 -6.37 16.44
N LEU A 152 6.78 -6.80 15.32
CA LEU A 152 5.76 -7.84 15.27
C LEU A 152 6.42 -9.22 15.34
N PRO A 153 5.66 -10.27 15.69
CA PRO A 153 6.04 -11.64 15.40
C PRO A 153 6.44 -11.81 13.93
N TYR A 154 7.47 -12.62 13.68
CA TYR A 154 7.90 -12.94 12.32
C TYR A 154 6.74 -13.49 11.49
N GLY A 155 6.61 -13.06 10.23
CA GLY A 155 5.51 -13.50 9.35
C GLY A 155 4.19 -12.77 9.53
N MET A 156 4.06 -11.88 10.52
CA MET A 156 2.79 -11.16 10.72
C MET A 156 2.56 -10.06 9.65
N VAL A 157 3.65 -9.55 9.07
CA VAL A 157 3.64 -8.53 8.03
C VAL A 157 4.51 -8.96 6.85
N SER A 158 4.03 -8.73 5.63
CA SER A 158 4.78 -8.89 4.38
C SER A 158 4.34 -7.84 3.36
N LEU A 159 4.83 -7.97 2.12
CA LEU A 159 4.49 -7.11 1.00
C LEU A 159 3.60 -7.86 -0.01
N ASP A 160 2.73 -7.11 -0.69
CA ASP A 160 1.93 -7.57 -1.82
C ASP A 160 2.80 -7.67 -3.08
N TYR A 161 3.78 -8.57 -3.05
CA TYR A 161 4.74 -8.76 -4.13
C TYR A 161 4.13 -9.20 -5.46
N ASN A 162 2.91 -9.73 -5.44
CA ASN A 162 2.18 -10.13 -6.65
C ASN A 162 1.29 -9.00 -7.21
N HIS A 163 1.25 -7.86 -6.52
CA HIS A 163 0.40 -6.72 -6.88
C HIS A 163 -1.07 -7.14 -7.02
N SER A 164 -1.50 -8.07 -6.17
CA SER A 164 -2.87 -8.61 -6.17
C SER A 164 -3.88 -7.54 -5.76
N PHE A 165 -3.46 -6.63 -4.88
CA PHE A 165 -4.26 -5.54 -4.35
C PHE A 165 -3.70 -4.18 -4.75
N PHE A 166 -2.38 -3.99 -4.67
CA PHE A 166 -1.76 -2.68 -4.88
C PHE A 166 -0.62 -2.73 -5.89
N LEU A 167 -0.55 -1.72 -6.75
CA LEU A 167 0.63 -1.45 -7.57
C LEU A 167 0.99 0.03 -7.53
N ALA A 168 2.25 0.32 -7.20
CA ALA A 168 2.88 1.59 -7.48
C ALA A 168 3.69 1.49 -8.78
N PRO A 169 3.30 2.14 -9.89
CA PRO A 169 4.02 2.02 -11.16
C PRO A 169 5.44 2.58 -11.06
N HIS A 170 6.48 1.85 -11.48
CA HIS A 170 7.85 2.38 -11.53
C HIS A 170 8.33 2.67 -12.95
N LYS A 171 8.00 1.79 -13.92
CA LYS A 171 8.30 1.94 -15.35
C LYS A 171 7.14 1.53 -16.27
N GLY A 172 5.97 1.32 -15.70
CA GLY A 172 4.79 0.80 -16.39
C GLY A 172 3.85 0.11 -15.41
N VAL A 173 2.84 -0.55 -15.97
CA VAL A 173 1.92 -1.41 -15.23
C VAL A 173 2.07 -2.81 -15.78
N ASP A 174 2.67 -3.69 -14.99
CA ASP A 174 2.99 -5.09 -15.29
C ASP A 174 2.07 -6.08 -14.55
N ALA A 175 1.08 -5.55 -13.80
CA ALA A 175 0.07 -6.32 -13.09
C ALA A 175 -1.32 -5.69 -13.25
N VAL A 176 -2.35 -6.41 -12.82
CA VAL A 176 -3.73 -5.91 -12.77
C VAL A 176 -4.17 -5.83 -11.30
N PRO A 177 -3.79 -4.75 -10.59
CA PRO A 177 -4.09 -4.59 -9.18
C PRO A 177 -5.56 -4.22 -8.95
N ALA A 178 -6.04 -4.39 -7.73
CA ALA A 178 -7.30 -3.78 -7.30
C ALA A 178 -7.21 -2.25 -7.23
N ILE A 179 -6.04 -1.74 -6.80
CA ILE A 179 -5.77 -0.33 -6.53
C ILE A 179 -4.45 0.04 -7.21
N LEU A 180 -4.51 1.05 -8.08
CA LEU A 180 -3.32 1.71 -8.61
C LEU A 180 -2.96 2.88 -7.69
N HIS A 181 -1.79 2.81 -7.06
CA HIS A 181 -1.26 3.85 -6.20
C HIS A 181 -0.25 4.69 -6.99
N LEU A 182 -0.45 6.01 -7.06
CA LEU A 182 0.43 6.93 -7.77
C LEU A 182 1.19 7.79 -6.74
N PRO A 183 2.24 7.26 -6.08
CA PRO A 183 2.91 7.96 -4.99
C PRO A 183 3.64 9.21 -5.48
N GLY A 184 3.83 10.19 -4.60
CA GLY A 184 4.56 11.42 -4.92
C GLY A 184 3.75 12.41 -5.77
N PRO A 185 4.42 13.42 -6.36
CA PRO A 185 3.73 14.52 -7.02
C PRO A 185 3.11 14.11 -8.36
N ILE A 186 1.90 14.63 -8.63
CA ILE A 186 1.13 14.37 -9.86
C ILE A 186 1.91 14.66 -11.16
N THR A 187 2.90 15.55 -11.10
CA THR A 187 3.76 15.89 -12.24
C THR A 187 4.55 14.69 -12.77
N GLN A 188 4.91 13.72 -11.92
CA GLN A 188 5.58 12.48 -12.32
C GLN A 188 4.67 11.57 -13.15
N TRP A 189 3.35 11.63 -12.90
CA TRP A 189 2.36 10.73 -13.49
C TRP A 189 1.65 11.32 -14.70
N LYS A 190 1.68 12.65 -14.88
CA LYS A 190 0.91 13.37 -15.89
C LYS A 190 1.00 12.76 -17.29
N ARG A 191 2.20 12.35 -17.72
CA ARG A 191 2.44 11.74 -19.04
C ARG A 191 1.89 10.32 -19.20
N TYR A 192 1.65 9.61 -18.11
CA TYR A 192 1.18 8.22 -18.11
C TYR A 192 -0.26 8.06 -17.63
N LEU A 193 -0.85 9.12 -17.08
CA LEU A 193 -2.11 9.05 -16.37
C LEU A 193 -3.23 8.48 -17.25
N LEU A 194 -3.38 8.95 -18.49
CA LEU A 194 -4.38 8.42 -19.43
C LEU A 194 -4.19 6.92 -19.68
N ARG A 195 -2.95 6.48 -19.90
CA ARG A 195 -2.63 5.06 -20.12
C ARG A 195 -3.01 4.23 -18.89
N PHE A 196 -2.71 4.72 -17.69
CA PHE A 196 -3.05 4.04 -16.45
C PHE A 196 -4.56 3.99 -16.20
N MET A 197 -5.28 5.07 -16.51
CA MET A 197 -6.74 5.10 -16.39
C MET A 197 -7.41 4.06 -17.29
N GLN A 198 -6.91 3.85 -18.50
CA GLN A 198 -7.44 2.83 -19.42
C GLN A 198 -7.33 1.40 -18.87
N LEU A 199 -6.47 1.15 -17.87
CA LEU A 199 -6.34 -0.15 -17.21
C LEU A 199 -7.38 -0.37 -16.12
N THR A 200 -8.11 0.66 -15.72
CA THR A 200 -9.17 0.53 -14.71
C THR A 200 -10.42 -0.07 -15.33
N SER A 201 -11.11 -0.96 -14.59
CA SER A 201 -12.30 -1.64 -15.10
C SER A 201 -13.41 -0.67 -15.48
N TRP A 202 -13.57 0.44 -14.76
CA TRP A 202 -14.61 1.42 -15.08
C TRP A 202 -14.33 2.19 -16.37
N ALA A 203 -13.06 2.49 -16.67
CA ALA A 203 -12.70 3.15 -17.94
C ALA A 203 -12.91 2.20 -19.12
N HIS A 204 -12.67 0.90 -18.93
CA HIS A 204 -12.98 -0.13 -19.92
C HIS A 204 -14.48 -0.17 -20.25
N GLU A 205 -15.34 -0.20 -19.24
CA GLU A 205 -16.80 -0.18 -19.42
C GLU A 205 -17.28 1.12 -20.08
N LEU A 206 -16.71 2.26 -19.72
CA LEU A 206 -17.02 3.53 -20.37
C LEU A 206 -16.68 3.54 -21.87
N ASN A 207 -15.56 2.93 -22.25
CA ASN A 207 -15.10 2.91 -23.63
C ASN A 207 -15.88 1.90 -24.50
N LYS A 208 -16.37 0.81 -23.91
CA LYS A 208 -17.18 -0.22 -24.60
C LYS A 208 -18.68 0.03 -24.55
N GLY A 209 -19.14 0.84 -23.60
CA GLY A 209 -20.56 1.10 -23.40
C GLY A 209 -21.22 1.78 -24.58
N SER A 210 -22.48 1.39 -24.86
CA SER A 210 -23.31 2.10 -25.82
C SER A 210 -23.53 3.56 -25.38
N HIS A 211 -23.92 4.42 -26.33
CA HIS A 211 -24.30 5.81 -26.00
C HIS A 211 -25.41 5.87 -24.93
N SER A 212 -26.36 4.93 -24.96
CA SER A 212 -27.42 4.82 -23.94
C SER A 212 -26.86 4.44 -22.57
N PHE A 213 -25.90 3.51 -22.49
CA PHE A 213 -25.23 3.15 -21.24
C PHE A 213 -24.49 4.37 -20.64
N VAL A 214 -23.68 5.06 -21.45
CA VAL A 214 -22.93 6.23 -20.98
C VAL A 214 -23.88 7.36 -20.54
N SER A 215 -24.97 7.59 -21.27
CA SER A 215 -25.99 8.57 -20.89
C SER A 215 -26.68 8.22 -19.57
N GLY A 216 -27.08 6.94 -19.41
CA GLY A 216 -27.67 6.43 -18.17
C GLY A 216 -26.72 6.56 -16.97
N LEU A 217 -25.45 6.21 -17.16
CA LEU A 217 -24.42 6.38 -16.12
C LEU A 217 -24.24 7.86 -15.76
N ARG A 218 -24.22 8.77 -16.74
CA ARG A 218 -24.15 10.22 -16.47
C ARG A 218 -25.35 10.70 -15.65
N HIS A 219 -26.55 10.21 -15.95
CA HIS A 219 -27.75 10.55 -15.19
C HIS A 219 -27.71 9.97 -13.76
N SER A 220 -27.25 8.74 -13.60
CA SER A 220 -27.05 8.15 -12.28
C SER A 220 -26.04 8.96 -11.46
N LEU A 221 -24.84 9.22 -12.00
CA LEU A 221 -23.80 10.00 -11.31
C LEU A 221 -24.24 11.44 -10.97
N SER A 222 -25.07 12.10 -11.79
CA SER A 222 -25.52 13.46 -11.47
C SER A 222 -26.45 13.50 -10.26
N THR A 223 -27.16 12.40 -9.99
CA THR A 223 -28.18 12.30 -8.94
C THR A 223 -27.67 11.59 -7.69
N THR A 224 -26.63 10.75 -7.79
CA THR A 224 -26.02 10.02 -6.68
C THR A 224 -25.61 10.96 -5.54
N LEU A 225 -26.06 10.64 -4.33
CA LEU A 225 -25.61 11.29 -3.10
C LEU A 225 -24.27 10.70 -2.68
N VAL A 226 -23.29 11.58 -2.46
CA VAL A 226 -21.99 11.23 -1.89
C VAL A 226 -21.86 11.83 -0.51
N LYS A 227 -21.41 10.99 0.41
CA LYS A 227 -21.08 11.36 1.78
C LYS A 227 -19.65 11.88 1.80
N VAL A 228 -19.48 13.15 2.18
CA VAL A 228 -18.18 13.81 2.25
C VAL A 228 -17.85 14.09 3.71
N TYR A 229 -16.66 13.66 4.12
CA TYR A 229 -16.11 13.94 5.42
C TYR A 229 -15.10 15.08 5.28
N ASN A 230 -15.28 16.16 6.04
CA ASN A 230 -14.24 17.18 6.11
C ASN A 230 -13.17 16.78 7.14
N THR A 231 -12.08 17.55 7.19
CA THR A 231 -10.96 17.31 8.11
C THR A 231 -11.31 17.45 9.59
N SER A 232 -12.46 18.05 9.92
CA SER A 232 -12.99 18.13 11.30
C SER A 232 -13.96 16.99 11.65
N GLY A 233 -14.15 16.01 10.77
CA GLY A 233 -15.02 14.86 10.99
C GLY A 233 -16.51 15.12 10.76
N HIS A 234 -16.90 16.34 10.37
CA HIS A 234 -18.27 16.63 9.98
C HIS A 234 -18.61 15.94 8.66
N THR A 235 -19.82 15.40 8.63
CA THR A 235 -20.39 14.73 7.48
C THR A 235 -21.34 15.66 6.75
N ASN A 236 -21.14 15.83 5.46
CA ASN A 236 -22.09 16.48 4.56
C ASN A 236 -22.48 15.52 3.43
N TYR A 237 -23.69 15.68 2.90
CA TYR A 237 -24.16 14.96 1.73
C TYR A 237 -24.29 15.93 0.56
N TYR A 238 -23.69 15.57 -0.57
CA TYR A 238 -23.80 16.35 -1.80
C TYR A 238 -24.22 15.44 -2.94
N ARG A 239 -24.90 16.00 -3.93
CA ARG A 239 -25.03 15.31 -5.22
C ARG A 239 -23.65 15.28 -5.90
N PHE A 240 -23.22 14.12 -6.37
CA PHE A 240 -21.90 13.95 -6.98
C PHE A 240 -21.69 14.92 -8.15
N GLY A 241 -22.71 15.12 -9.00
CA GLY A 241 -22.64 16.08 -10.10
C GLY A 241 -22.39 17.55 -9.70
N ARG A 242 -22.65 17.91 -8.42
CA ARG A 242 -22.36 19.23 -7.86
C ARG A 242 -20.89 19.38 -7.44
N ILE A 243 -20.23 18.28 -7.05
CA ILE A 243 -18.81 18.26 -6.68
C ILE A 243 -17.94 18.04 -7.92
N CYS A 244 -18.34 17.10 -8.78
CA CYS A 244 -17.57 16.68 -9.94
C CYS A 244 -18.44 16.81 -11.20
N PRO A 245 -18.06 17.66 -12.18
CA PRO A 245 -18.82 17.81 -13.40
C PRO A 245 -18.89 16.46 -14.15
N VAL A 246 -20.08 15.85 -14.22
CA VAL A 246 -20.26 14.49 -14.75
C VAL A 246 -19.81 14.35 -16.22
N LYS A 247 -19.98 15.42 -17.02
CA LYS A 247 -19.47 15.50 -18.39
C LYS A 247 -17.94 15.39 -18.47
N LYS A 248 -17.23 15.86 -17.44
CA LYS A 248 -15.78 15.73 -17.30
C LYS A 248 -15.42 14.33 -16.79
N VAL A 249 -16.11 13.81 -15.77
CA VAL A 249 -15.82 12.49 -15.18
C VAL A 249 -15.87 11.35 -16.19
N THR A 250 -16.75 11.46 -17.19
CA THR A 250 -16.91 10.47 -18.27
C THR A 250 -16.02 10.73 -19.49
N ARG A 251 -15.16 11.76 -19.47
CA ARG A 251 -14.13 12.01 -20.49
C ARG A 251 -12.77 11.97 -19.81
N LEU A 252 -11.97 10.92 -20.01
CA LEU A 252 -10.74 10.65 -19.24
C LEU A 252 -9.71 11.80 -19.20
N ASP A 253 -9.83 12.82 -20.07
CA ASP A 253 -8.98 14.01 -20.09
C ASP A 253 -9.12 14.90 -18.85
N TRP A 254 -10.23 14.81 -18.10
CA TRP A 254 -10.45 15.63 -16.91
C TRP A 254 -9.39 15.46 -15.81
N LEU A 255 -8.80 14.27 -15.69
CA LEU A 255 -7.76 13.96 -14.69
C LEU A 255 -6.36 14.45 -15.11
N THR A 256 -6.18 14.84 -16.37
CA THR A 256 -4.90 15.34 -16.88
C THR A 256 -4.72 16.84 -16.67
N ARG A 257 -5.79 17.54 -16.27
CA ARG A 257 -5.79 18.97 -15.98
C ARG A 257 -5.76 19.14 -14.46
N PRO A 258 -4.86 19.99 -13.91
CA PRO A 258 -4.94 20.33 -12.50
C PRO A 258 -6.34 20.86 -12.20
N GLN A 259 -6.95 20.41 -11.09
CA GLN A 259 -8.18 21.03 -10.65
C GLN A 259 -7.90 22.53 -10.41
N PRO A 260 -8.80 23.43 -10.85
CA PRO A 260 -8.70 24.83 -10.48
C PRO A 260 -8.58 24.91 -8.95
N LYS A 261 -7.63 25.71 -8.48
CA LYS A 261 -7.50 26.02 -7.05
C LYS A 261 -8.77 26.69 -6.55
#